data_AF-A0A7S1F746-F1
#
_entry.id   AF-A0A7S1F746-F1
#
_cell.length_a   1.000
_cell.length_b   1.000
_cell.length_c   1.000
_cell.angle_alpha   90.00
_cell.angle_beta   90.00
_cell.angle_gamma   90.00
#
_symmetry.space_group_name_H-M   'P 1'
#
loop_
_entity.id
_entity.type
_entity.pdbx_description
1 polymer ?
#
loop_
_entity_poly.entity_id
_entity_poly.type
_entity_poly.pdbx_seq_one_letter_code
_entity_poly.pdbx_strand_id
1 'polypeptide(L)'
;RRVLQDDLTAEYLELAKVYDARHSAVKAHLFRFLYAGLQVHTDMRGQLGAAKGLESISDVAAKLRARRAAGKNASGGVEAALPDIGWYLRYRRPLGDRDQSRAERKAKASVTDVAASQMRAEEAGVGTVVQDGDT
;
A
#
# COMPACT_ATOMS: atom_id res chain seq x y z
N ARG A 1 15.16 -7.27 -19.65
CA ARG A 1 14.07 -6.28 -19.84
C ARG A 1 13.17 -6.34 -18.61
N ARG A 2 12.92 -5.24 -17.91
CA ARG A 2 12.01 -5.22 -16.74
C ARG A 2 10.60 -4.98 -17.27
N VAL A 3 9.67 -5.90 -17.00
CA VAL A 3 8.27 -5.81 -17.45
C VAL A 3 7.45 -5.17 -16.33
N LEU A 4 6.62 -4.17 -16.64
CA LEU A 4 5.80 -3.49 -15.65
C LEU A 4 4.53 -4.29 -15.38
N GLN A 5 4.01 -4.20 -14.15
CA GLN A 5 2.74 -4.84 -13.80
C GLN A 5 1.58 -4.33 -14.67
N ASP A 6 1.62 -3.06 -15.09
CA ASP A 6 0.61 -2.45 -15.95
C ASP A 6 0.65 -3.02 -17.39
N ASP A 7 1.83 -3.49 -17.86
CA ASP A 7 1.99 -4.18 -19.15
C ASP A 7 1.38 -5.59 -19.07
N LEU A 8 1.74 -6.36 -18.05
CA LEU A 8 1.20 -7.70 -17.83
C LEU A 8 -0.31 -7.68 -17.63
N THR A 9 -0.84 -6.63 -16.99
CA THR A 9 -2.28 -6.49 -16.80
C THR A 9 -3.00 -6.23 -18.12
N ALA A 10 -2.40 -5.46 -19.04
CA ALA A 10 -2.96 -5.25 -20.37
C ALA A 10 -2.99 -6.55 -21.18
N GLU A 11 -1.88 -7.29 -21.21
CA GLU A 11 -1.81 -8.62 -21.86
C GLU A 11 -2.84 -9.60 -21.28
N TYR A 12 -2.99 -9.61 -19.95
CA TYR A 12 -4.00 -10.43 -19.27
C TYR A 12 -5.43 -10.08 -19.70
N LEU A 13 -5.73 -8.80 -19.88
CA LEU A 13 -7.06 -8.36 -20.31
C LEU A 13 -7.35 -8.75 -21.77
N GLU A 14 -6.36 -8.68 -22.65
CA GLU A 14 -6.51 -9.18 -24.03
C GLU A 14 -6.83 -10.68 -24.05
N LEU A 15 -6.11 -11.48 -23.27
CA LEU A 15 -6.42 -12.90 -23.11
C LEU A 15 -7.81 -13.12 -22.51
N ALA A 16 -8.20 -12.33 -21.51
CA ALA A 16 -9.52 -12.42 -20.90
C ALA A 16 -10.64 -12.14 -21.92
N LYS A 17 -10.43 -11.23 -22.87
CA LYS A 17 -11.38 -10.96 -23.97
C LYS A 17 -11.42 -12.11 -24.97
N VAL A 18 -10.26 -12.61 -25.40
CA VAL A 18 -10.15 -13.71 -26.37
C VAL A 18 -10.86 -14.98 -25.87
N TYR A 19 -10.75 -15.28 -24.58
CA TYR A 19 -11.32 -16.49 -23.98
C TYR A 19 -12.67 -16.26 -23.27
N ASP A 20 -13.32 -15.12 -23.49
CA ASP A 20 -14.59 -14.73 -22.85
C ASP A 20 -14.61 -14.99 -21.34
N ALA A 21 -13.55 -14.56 -20.66
CA ALA A 21 -13.38 -14.81 -19.24
C ALA A 21 -14.46 -14.08 -18.43
N ARG A 22 -14.99 -14.76 -17.41
CA ARG A 22 -16.01 -14.19 -16.53
C ARG A 22 -15.50 -12.90 -15.88
N HIS A 23 -16.13 -11.77 -16.19
CA HIS A 23 -15.67 -10.45 -15.76
C HIS A 23 -15.52 -10.29 -14.23
N SER A 24 -16.27 -11.06 -13.42
CA SER A 24 -16.16 -11.00 -11.96
C SER A 24 -14.82 -11.54 -11.47
N ALA A 25 -14.31 -12.60 -12.10
CA ALA A 25 -13.01 -13.18 -11.78
C ALA A 25 -11.88 -12.25 -12.24
N VAL A 26 -11.98 -11.73 -13.47
CA VAL A 26 -11.05 -10.74 -14.02
C VAL A 26 -10.94 -9.52 -13.12
N LYS A 27 -12.08 -8.96 -12.68
CA LYS A 27 -12.12 -7.83 -11.76
C LYS A 27 -11.37 -8.13 -10.45
N ALA A 28 -11.59 -9.32 -9.86
CA ALA A 28 -10.90 -9.73 -8.64
C ALA A 28 -9.37 -9.80 -8.84
N HIS A 29 -8.90 -10.30 -9.98
CA HIS A 29 -7.48 -10.32 -10.32
C HIS A 29 -6.91 -8.90 -10.49
N LEU A 30 -7.64 -7.99 -11.11
CA LEU A 30 -7.18 -6.61 -11.29
C LEU A 30 -7.01 -5.86 -9.97
N PHE A 31 -7.91 -6.07 -8.99
CA PHE A 31 -7.70 -5.52 -7.64
C PHE A 31 -6.39 -5.99 -7.01
N ARG A 32 -5.95 -7.20 -7.35
CA ARG A 32 -4.70 -7.79 -6.87
C ARG A 32 -3.49 -7.28 -7.66
N PHE A 33 -3.58 -7.25 -8.99
CA PHE A 33 -2.49 -6.81 -9.87
C PHE A 33 -2.18 -5.33 -9.68
N LEU A 34 -3.22 -4.50 -9.63
CA LEU A 34 -3.12 -3.05 -9.61
C LEU A 34 -3.19 -2.45 -8.20
N TYR A 35 -3.03 -3.29 -7.16
CA TYR A 35 -3.22 -2.89 -5.76
C TYR A 35 -2.50 -1.59 -5.39
N ALA A 36 -1.22 -1.47 -5.75
CA ALA A 36 -0.41 -0.30 -5.41
C ALA A 36 -0.98 1.00 -5.98
N GLY A 37 -1.38 1.00 -7.26
CA GLY A 37 -2.01 2.16 -7.90
C GLY A 37 -3.40 2.44 -7.33
N LEU A 38 -4.19 1.40 -7.07
CA LEU A 38 -5.55 1.54 -6.51
C LEU A 38 -5.58 2.01 -5.06
N GLN A 39 -4.48 1.90 -4.31
CA GLN A 39 -4.36 2.49 -2.97
C GLN A 39 -4.26 4.01 -3.02
N VAL A 40 -3.60 4.56 -4.04
CA VAL A 40 -3.40 6.00 -4.21
C VAL A 40 -4.58 6.62 -4.96
N HIS A 41 -5.04 5.96 -6.02
CA HIS A 41 -6.14 6.40 -6.87
C HIS A 41 -7.46 5.73 -6.46
N THR A 42 -7.99 6.17 -5.33
CA THR A 42 -9.21 5.61 -4.71
C THR A 42 -10.46 5.82 -5.56
N ASP A 43 -10.48 6.88 -6.39
CA ASP A 43 -11.50 7.12 -7.41
C ASP A 43 -11.55 5.97 -8.42
N MET A 44 -10.39 5.54 -8.92
CA MET A 44 -10.27 4.42 -9.85
C MET A 44 -10.60 3.08 -9.19
N ARG A 45 -10.33 2.94 -7.88
CA ARG A 45 -10.78 1.78 -7.10
C ARG A 45 -12.30 1.68 -7.08
N GLY A 46 -13.01 2.80 -6.92
CA GLY A 46 -14.46 2.86 -7.02
C GLY A 46 -14.97 2.52 -8.43
N GLN A 47 -14.36 3.12 -9.45
CA GLN A 47 -14.71 2.85 -10.85
C GLN A 47 -14.53 1.36 -11.22
N LEU A 48 -13.42 0.74 -10.81
CA LEU A 48 -13.18 -0.69 -11.05
C LEU A 48 -14.23 -1.56 -10.34
N GLY A 49 -14.63 -1.17 -9.12
CA GLY A 49 -15.71 -1.84 -8.38
C GLY A 49 -17.03 -1.81 -9.16
N ALA A 50 -17.38 -0.66 -9.70
CA ALA A 50 -18.62 -0.42 -10.45
C ALA A 50 -18.59 -0.95 -11.90
N ALA A 51 -17.42 -1.21 -12.48
CA ALA A 51 -17.24 -1.62 -13.87
C ALA A 51 -18.06 -2.89 -14.21
N LYS A 52 -18.77 -2.86 -15.34
CA LYS A 52 -19.57 -4.00 -15.84
C LYS A 52 -19.00 -4.44 -17.20
N GLY A 53 -18.61 -5.70 -17.29
CA GLY A 53 -17.99 -6.26 -18.50
C GLY A 53 -16.50 -5.95 -18.65
N LEU A 54 -15.84 -6.64 -19.59
CA LEU A 54 -14.39 -6.58 -19.78
C LEU A 54 -13.89 -5.25 -20.36
N GLU A 55 -14.71 -4.59 -21.20
CA GLU A 55 -14.35 -3.29 -21.77
C GLU A 55 -14.22 -2.20 -20.71
N SER A 56 -15.25 -2.01 -19.88
CA SER A 56 -15.19 -1.00 -18.81
C SER A 56 -14.09 -1.29 -17.77
N ILE A 57 -13.80 -2.57 -17.54
CA ILE A 57 -12.67 -2.99 -16.71
C ILE A 57 -11.33 -2.58 -17.36
N SER A 58 -11.20 -2.79 -18.67
CA SER A 58 -10.00 -2.44 -19.43
C SER A 58 -9.77 -0.93 -19.46
N ASP A 59 -10.83 -0.13 -19.61
CA ASP A 59 -10.77 1.33 -19.56
C ASP A 59 -10.20 1.84 -18.24
N VAL A 60 -10.66 1.28 -17.11
CA VAL A 60 -10.15 1.67 -15.79
C VAL A 60 -8.67 1.31 -15.64
N ALA A 61 -8.26 0.12 -16.10
CA ALA A 61 -6.85 -0.28 -16.08
C ALA A 61 -5.96 0.63 -16.94
N ALA A 62 -6.42 0.99 -18.14
CA ALA A 62 -5.70 1.90 -19.04
C ALA A 62 -5.58 3.32 -18.45
N LYS A 63 -6.66 3.84 -17.86
CA LYS A 63 -6.66 5.14 -17.17
C LYS A 63 -5.68 5.15 -16.00
N LEU A 64 -5.66 4.08 -15.20
CA LEU A 64 -4.74 3.94 -14.08
C LEU A 64 -3.29 3.97 -14.57
N ARG A 65 -2.96 3.14 -15.57
CA ARG A 65 -1.64 3.09 -16.19
C ARG A 65 -1.17 4.47 -16.66
N ALA A 66 -2.02 5.22 -17.35
CA ALA A 66 -1.69 6.57 -17.82
C ALA A 66 -1.39 7.53 -16.66
N ARG A 67 -2.19 7.47 -15.59
CA ARG A 67 -2.00 8.33 -14.40
C ARG A 67 -0.70 8.02 -13.68
N ARG A 68 -0.36 6.74 -13.55
CA ARG A 68 0.93 6.31 -12.98
C ARG A 68 2.11 6.77 -13.81
N ALA A 69 2.03 6.64 -15.14
CA ALA A 69 3.07 7.11 -16.04
C ALA A 69 3.27 8.62 -15.93
N ALA A 70 2.18 9.40 -15.91
CA ALA A 70 2.24 10.85 -15.74
C ALA A 70 2.86 11.25 -14.41
N GLY A 71 2.47 10.58 -13.31
CA GLY A 71 2.99 10.89 -11.98
C GLY A 71 4.45 10.49 -11.76
N LYS A 72 4.97 9.48 -12.46
CA LYS A 72 6.40 9.12 -12.42
C LYS A 72 7.29 10.14 -13.14
N ASN A 73 6.76 10.78 -14.18
CA ASN A 73 7.47 11.82 -14.91
C ASN A 73 7.49 13.16 -14.13
N ALA A 74 6.59 13.32 -13.15
CA ALA A 74 6.58 14.44 -12.23
C ALA A 74 7.54 14.18 -11.06
N SER A 75 8.58 15.00 -10.92
CA SER A 75 9.57 14.89 -9.84
C SER A 75 8.90 14.90 -8.46
N GLY A 76 9.16 13.89 -7.64
CA GLY A 76 8.66 13.81 -6.26
C GLY A 76 7.21 13.32 -6.09
N GLY A 77 6.56 12.84 -7.16
CA GLY A 77 5.21 12.30 -7.07
C GLY A 77 5.13 10.98 -6.28
N VAL A 78 4.01 10.75 -5.57
CA VAL A 78 3.69 9.48 -4.89
C VAL A 78 3.82 8.27 -5.83
N GLU A 79 3.56 8.49 -7.13
CA GLU A 79 3.69 7.49 -8.19
C GLU A 79 5.13 7.00 -8.43
N ALA A 80 6.14 7.84 -8.20
CA ALA A 80 7.55 7.45 -8.32
C ALA A 80 7.95 6.46 -7.22
N ALA A 81 7.29 6.51 -6.05
CA ALA A 81 7.53 5.60 -4.94
C ALA A 81 6.72 4.29 -5.04
N LEU A 82 5.74 4.20 -5.95
CA LEU A 82 4.92 3.00 -6.09
C LEU A 82 5.68 1.88 -6.79
N PRO A 83 5.56 0.63 -6.30
CA PRO A 83 6.18 -0.52 -6.95
C PRO A 83 5.73 -0.67 -8.41
N ASP A 84 6.70 -0.77 -9.32
CA ASP A 84 6.47 -1.14 -10.73
C ASP A 84 6.04 -2.60 -10.89
N ILE A 85 6.42 -3.41 -9.92
CA ILE A 85 6.27 -4.85 -9.91
C ILE A 85 5.13 -5.27 -9.00
N GLY A 86 4.39 -6.28 -9.45
CA GLY A 86 3.12 -6.68 -8.86
C GLY A 86 3.19 -7.12 -7.41
N TRP A 87 2.01 -7.14 -6.81
CA TRP A 87 1.74 -7.69 -5.48
C TRP A 87 2.53 -8.98 -5.21
N TYR A 88 2.60 -9.92 -6.16
CA TYR A 88 3.30 -11.19 -5.97
C TYR A 88 4.80 -11.05 -5.68
N LEU A 89 5.49 -10.03 -6.21
CA LEU A 89 6.91 -9.82 -5.90
C LEU A 89 7.11 -9.25 -4.49
N ARG A 90 6.13 -8.50 -3.94
CA ARG A 90 6.12 -8.07 -2.53
C ARG A 90 6.13 -9.26 -1.56
N TYR A 91 5.58 -10.41 -1.99
CA TYR A 91 5.50 -11.65 -1.20
C TYR A 91 6.46 -12.75 -1.67
N ARG A 92 7.40 -12.46 -2.59
CA ARG A 92 8.41 -13.44 -3.04
C ARG A 92 9.65 -13.50 -2.16
N ARG A 93 9.94 -12.45 -1.39
CA ARG A 93 10.62 -12.70 -0.12
C ARG A 93 9.59 -13.45 0.73
N PRO A 94 9.93 -14.60 1.35
CA PRO A 94 9.10 -15.09 2.44
C PRO A 94 8.79 -13.86 3.28
N LEU A 95 7.51 -13.56 3.60
CA LEU A 95 7.24 -12.53 4.61
C LEU A 95 8.19 -12.91 5.73
N GLY A 96 9.24 -12.09 5.97
CA GLY A 96 10.36 -12.48 6.81
C GLY A 96 9.78 -13.17 8.02
N ASP A 97 10.17 -14.44 8.20
CA ASP A 97 9.54 -15.47 9.02
C ASP A 97 8.42 -14.89 9.88
N ARG A 98 7.13 -15.25 9.71
CA ARG A 98 5.99 -14.51 10.33
C ARG A 98 6.22 -14.13 11.79
N ASP A 99 7.01 -14.92 12.50
CA ASP A 99 7.53 -14.66 13.84
C ASP A 99 8.49 -13.47 13.95
N GLN A 100 9.47 -13.29 13.05
CA GLN A 100 10.30 -12.07 12.94
C GLN A 100 9.47 -10.82 12.67
N SER A 101 8.54 -10.82 11.70
CA SER A 101 7.71 -9.63 11.44
C SER A 101 6.74 -9.31 12.58
N ARG A 102 6.31 -10.32 13.34
CA ARG A 102 5.49 -10.13 14.55
C ARG A 102 6.34 -9.68 15.74
N ALA A 103 7.55 -10.21 15.90
CA ALA A 103 8.50 -9.85 16.94
C ALA A 103 8.99 -8.42 16.76
N GLU A 104 9.32 -8.00 15.53
CA GLU A 104 9.69 -6.62 15.22
C GLU A 104 8.53 -5.65 15.51
N ARG A 105 7.29 -6.00 15.13
CA ARG A 105 6.11 -5.20 15.47
C ARG A 105 5.87 -5.11 16.98
N LYS A 106 6.04 -6.21 17.71
CA LYS A 106 5.90 -6.28 19.16
C LYS A 106 7.01 -5.49 19.88
N ALA A 107 8.25 -5.61 19.41
CA ALA A 107 9.39 -4.86 19.93
C ALA A 107 9.25 -3.35 19.68
N LYS A 108 8.78 -2.97 18.50
CA LYS A 108 8.54 -1.55 18.19
C LYS A 108 7.40 -0.97 19.03
N ALA A 109 6.34 -1.74 19.27
CA ALA A 109 5.25 -1.35 20.17
C ALA A 109 5.72 -1.20 21.64
N SER A 110 6.55 -2.12 22.14
CA SER A 110 7.08 -2.02 23.51
C SER A 110 8.04 -0.85 23.70
N VAL A 111 8.83 -0.50 22.68
CA VAL A 111 9.71 0.68 22.73
C VAL A 111 8.88 1.97 22.81
N THR A 112 7.78 2.06 22.07
CA THR A 112 6.86 3.19 22.19
C THR A 112 6.15 3.25 23.55
N ASP A 113 5.77 2.12 24.14
CA ASP A 113 5.18 2.09 25.49
C ASP A 113 6.17 2.48 26.59
N VAL A 114 7.44 2.07 26.46
CA VAL A 114 8.51 2.45 27.39
C VAL A 114 8.82 3.95 27.25
N ALA A 115 8.92 4.47 26.02
CA ALA A 115 9.13 5.89 25.78
C ALA A 115 7.96 6.73 26.33
N ALA A 116 6.72 6.30 26.13
CA ALA A 116 5.54 6.96 26.68
C ALA A 116 5.50 6.91 28.22
N SER A 117 6.01 5.85 28.83
CA SER A 117 6.09 5.73 30.30
C SER A 117 7.22 6.57 30.90
N GLN A 118 8.36 6.68 30.20
CA GLN A 118 9.47 7.54 30.60
C GLN A 118 9.09 9.03 30.52
N MET A 119 8.39 9.45 29.47
CA MET A 119 7.89 10.83 29.37
C MET A 119 6.87 11.16 30.49
N ARG A 120 6.00 10.22 30.86
CA ARG A 120 5.07 10.41 32.00
C ARG A 120 5.78 10.45 33.36
N ALA A 121 6.88 9.73 33.52
CA ALA A 121 7.69 9.75 34.74
C ALA A 121 8.50 11.06 34.86
N GLU A 122 9.00 11.61 33.75
CA GLU A 122 9.65 12.92 33.73
C GLU A 122 8.68 14.06 34.03
N GLU A 123 7.45 14.01 33.50
CA GLU A 123 6.40 15.00 33.82
C GLU A 123 5.96 14.93 35.30
N ALA A 124 6.00 13.74 35.92
CA ALA A 124 5.69 13.55 37.35
C ALA A 124 6.88 13.85 38.29
N GLY A 125 8.11 13.90 37.77
CA GLY A 125 9.34 14.15 38.52
C GLY A 125 9.70 15.63 38.69
N VAL A 126 9.08 16.54 37.92
CA VAL A 126 9.22 17.99 38.08
C VAL A 126 8.24 18.46 39.16
N GLY A 127 8.44 18.02 40.39
CA GLY A 127 7.47 18.25 41.45
C GLY A 127 8.00 18.05 42.86
N THR A 128 9.30 18.24 43.14
CA THR A 128 9.77 18.43 44.52
C THR A 128 11.11 19.18 44.55
N VAL A 129 11.05 20.49 44.80
CA VAL A 129 12.11 21.19 45.55
C VAL A 129 11.43 21.85 46.73
N VAL A 130 11.73 21.29 47.90
CA VAL A 130 11.43 21.78 49.25
C VAL A 130 12.23 23.06 49.50
N GLN A 131 11.66 24.02 50.23
CA GLN A 131 12.46 24.76 51.21
C GLN A 131 11.63 25.11 52.44
N ASP A 132 12.06 24.52 53.56
CA ASP A 132 11.70 24.81 54.94
C ASP A 132 12.05 26.26 55.33
N GLY A 133 11.35 26.78 56.34
CA GLY A 133 12.00 27.59 57.37
C GLY A 133 11.39 28.95 57.73
N ASP A 134 10.95 29.03 58.98
CA ASP A 134 11.12 30.14 59.93
C ASP A 134 10.13 31.32 59.89
N THR A 135 9.16 31.32 60.83
CA THR A 135 9.04 32.36 61.88
C THR A 135 8.14 31.89 63.03
#